data_AF-A0A6J4XRT1-F1
#
_entry.id   AF-A0A6J4XRT1-F1
#
_cell.length_a   1.000
_cell.length_b   1.000
_cell.length_c   1.000
_cell.angle_alpha   90.00
_cell.angle_beta   90.00
_cell.angle_gamma   90.00
#
_symmetry.space_group_name_H-M   'P 1'
#
loop_
_entity.id
_entity.type
_entity.pdbx_description
1 polymer ?
#
loop_
_entity_poly.entity_id
_entity_poly.type
_entity_poly.pdbx_seq_one_letter_code
_entity_poly.pdbx_strand_id
1 'polypeptide(L)'
;MTSSENKPLDCFGKLEIVFPLGNDGLRHTPAPCFDCPHKTECLRTGLRGKAGLKVHEEHVDRSYESGMINFVERWSKKKAIDREKNSGKASRFKWRLLRRKTKHS
;
A
#
# COMPACT_ATOMS: atom_id res chain seq x y z
N MET A 1 34.99 -4.72 4.33
CA MET A 1 33.90 -3.73 4.43
C MET A 1 32.64 -4.51 4.77
N THR A 2 32.23 -4.45 6.03
CA THR A 2 31.32 -5.41 6.66
C THR A 2 29.91 -5.31 6.08
N SER A 3 29.53 -6.36 5.36
CA SER A 3 28.18 -6.76 5.03
C SER A 3 27.36 -6.91 6.31
N SER A 4 26.48 -5.97 6.61
CA SER A 4 25.56 -6.04 7.74
C SER A 4 24.38 -6.95 7.39
N GLU A 5 24.50 -8.19 7.86
CA GLU A 5 23.47 -9.10 8.36
C GLU A 5 22.01 -8.85 7.97
N ASN A 6 21.46 -9.91 7.37
CA ASN A 6 20.07 -10.24 7.09
C ASN A 6 19.20 -10.24 8.37
N LYS A 7 18.98 -9.06 8.96
CA LYS A 7 17.90 -8.79 9.91
C LYS A 7 16.95 -7.81 9.21
N PRO A 8 15.62 -8.06 9.19
CA PRO A 8 14.71 -7.04 8.70
C PRO A 8 14.90 -5.80 9.57
N LEU A 9 15.46 -4.75 8.99
CA LEU A 9 15.55 -3.44 9.64
C LEU A 9 14.13 -3.09 10.10
N ASP A 10 13.98 -2.65 11.34
CA ASP A 10 12.66 -2.36 11.93
C ASP A 10 11.86 -1.32 11.12
N CYS A 11 12.49 -0.58 10.21
CA CYS A 11 11.85 0.41 9.35
C CYS A 11 11.43 -0.11 7.95
N PHE A 12 11.91 -1.27 7.50
CA PHE A 12 11.74 -1.71 6.11
C PHE A 12 10.26 -1.85 5.72
N GLY A 13 9.82 -1.12 4.69
CA GLY A 13 8.45 -1.13 4.20
C GLY A 13 7.41 -0.47 5.12
N LYS A 14 7.80 0.09 6.26
CA LYS A 14 6.88 0.78 7.18
C LYS A 14 6.69 2.23 6.74
N LEU A 15 5.66 2.50 5.94
CA LEU A 15 5.41 3.82 5.34
C LEU A 15 5.31 4.96 6.37
N GLU A 16 4.80 4.73 7.57
CA GLU A 16 4.76 5.78 8.61
C GLU A 16 6.14 6.18 9.15
N ILE A 17 7.18 5.37 8.90
CA ILE A 17 8.56 5.63 9.30
C ILE A 17 9.41 6.07 8.11
N VAL A 18 9.32 5.37 6.98
CA VAL A 18 10.17 5.64 5.79
C VAL A 18 9.57 6.65 4.82
N PHE A 19 8.28 6.92 4.94
CA PHE A 19 7.56 7.90 4.11
C PHE A 19 6.43 8.60 4.90
N PRO A 20 6.75 9.19 6.07
CA PRO A 20 5.79 9.82 6.96
C PRO A 20 5.04 10.97 6.29
N LEU A 21 3.83 11.23 6.78
CA LEU A 21 3.08 12.43 6.45
C LEU A 21 3.70 13.63 7.19
N GLY A 22 4.11 14.64 6.44
CA GLY A 22 4.59 15.92 6.96
C GLY A 22 3.44 16.85 7.35
N ASN A 23 3.81 17.93 8.04
CA ASN A 23 2.88 18.97 8.47
C ASN A 23 2.26 19.76 7.31
N ASP A 24 2.84 19.64 6.11
CA ASP A 24 2.35 20.21 4.86
C ASP A 24 1.30 19.32 4.15
N GLY A 25 0.94 18.18 4.74
CA GLY A 25 0.01 17.23 4.13
C GLY A 25 0.61 16.44 2.95
N LEU A 26 1.93 16.52 2.76
CA LEU A 26 2.67 15.72 1.80
C LEU A 26 3.47 14.65 2.54
N ARG A 27 3.77 13.55 1.84
CA ARG A 27 4.65 12.53 2.41
C ARG A 27 6.09 12.82 2.02
N HIS A 28 6.99 12.69 2.98
CA HIS A 28 8.42 12.99 2.83
C HIS A 28 9.27 11.77 3.11
N THR A 29 10.36 11.63 2.37
CA THR A 29 11.39 10.62 2.65
C THR A 29 12.38 11.22 3.66
N PRO A 30 12.61 10.58 4.83
CA PRO A 30 13.58 11.07 5.80
C PRO A 30 14.99 11.11 5.23
N ALA A 31 15.81 12.08 5.68
CA ALA A 31 17.22 12.22 5.29
C ALA A 31 18.04 10.90 5.28
N PRO A 32 17.99 10.03 6.32
CA PRO A 32 18.80 8.80 6.33
C PRO A 32 18.41 7.80 5.24
N CYS A 33 17.20 7.89 4.67
CA CYS A 33 16.77 6.98 3.62
C CYS A 33 17.38 7.32 2.25
N PHE A 34 17.95 8.51 2.04
CA PHE A 34 18.59 8.86 0.77
C PHE A 34 19.87 8.06 0.52
N ASP A 35 20.64 7.78 1.58
CA ASP A 35 21.88 6.99 1.52
C ASP A 35 21.65 5.49 1.75
N CYS A 36 20.39 5.07 1.96
CA CYS A 36 20.06 3.68 2.17
C CYS A 36 20.15 2.87 0.86
N PRO A 37 20.92 1.76 0.82
CA PRO A 37 21.08 0.95 -0.39
C PRO A 37 19.78 0.25 -0.81
N HIS A 38 18.88 -0.01 0.14
CA HIS A 38 17.60 -0.70 -0.10
C HIS A 38 16.41 0.25 -0.29
N LYS A 39 16.63 1.57 -0.44
CA LYS A 39 15.55 2.58 -0.46
C LYS A 39 14.45 2.31 -1.49
N THR A 40 14.82 1.84 -2.67
CA THR A 40 13.88 1.55 -3.77
C THR A 40 13.03 0.33 -3.46
N GLU A 41 13.63 -0.75 -2.97
CA GLU A 41 12.94 -1.98 -2.62
C GLU A 41 12.07 -1.80 -1.37
N CYS A 42 12.57 -1.08 -0.36
CA CYS A 42 11.84 -0.70 0.84
C CYS A 42 10.54 0.04 0.50
N LEU A 43 10.63 1.10 -0.31
CA LEU A 43 9.47 1.91 -0.66
C LEU A 43 8.49 1.14 -1.54
N ARG A 44 8.96 0.37 -2.54
CA ARG A 44 8.12 -0.50 -3.35
C ARG A 44 7.37 -1.53 -2.51
N THR A 45 8.02 -2.08 -1.49
CA THR A 45 7.40 -3.06 -0.57
C THR A 45 6.32 -2.40 0.27
N GLY A 46 6.58 -1.21 0.82
CA GLY A 46 5.58 -0.44 1.58
C GLY A 46 4.35 -0.09 0.73
N LEU A 47 4.58 0.34 -0.52
CA LEU A 47 3.50 0.73 -1.45
C LEU A 47 2.64 -0.44 -1.94
N ARG A 48 3.18 -1.66 -1.98
CA ARG A 48 2.39 -2.87 -2.35
C ARG A 48 1.44 -3.33 -1.24
N GLY A 49 1.67 -2.89 0.00
CA GLY A 49 0.87 -3.30 1.15
C GLY A 49 -0.43 -2.51 1.31
N LYS A 50 -1.21 -2.88 2.33
CA LYS A 50 -2.45 -2.15 2.70
C LYS A 50 -2.20 -0.68 3.02
N ALA A 51 -1.05 -0.36 3.62
CA ALA A 51 -0.64 1.01 3.90
C ALA A 51 -0.41 1.79 2.58
N GLY A 52 0.16 1.14 1.56
CA GLY A 52 0.34 1.73 0.24
C GLY A 52 -0.97 2.07 -0.47
N LEU A 53 -2.01 1.26 -0.30
CA LEU A 53 -3.35 1.58 -0.82
C LEU A 53 -3.91 2.90 -0.25
N LYS A 54 -3.57 3.25 1.00
CA LYS A 54 -3.92 4.55 1.58
C LYS A 54 -3.14 5.68 0.88
N VAL A 55 -1.85 5.49 0.62
CA VAL A 55 -1.03 6.48 -0.12
C VAL A 55 -1.54 6.70 -1.54
N HIS A 56 -1.97 5.63 -2.22
CA HIS A 56 -2.59 5.74 -3.54
C HIS A 56 -3.91 6.52 -3.50
N GLU A 57 -4.71 6.35 -2.45
CA GLU A 57 -5.93 7.12 -2.26
C GLU A 57 -5.64 8.62 -2.01
N GLU A 58 -4.68 8.92 -1.14
CA GLU A 58 -4.19 10.29 -0.89
C GLU A 58 -3.71 10.97 -2.19
N HIS A 59 -3.00 10.23 -3.06
CA HIS A 59 -2.57 10.73 -4.37
C HIS A 59 -3.75 11.07 -5.28
N VAL A 60 -4.77 10.21 -5.34
CA VAL A 60 -5.99 10.44 -6.12
C VAL A 60 -6.74 11.67 -5.63
N ASP A 61 -6.85 11.86 -4.31
CA ASP A 61 -7.47 13.04 -3.74
C ASP A 61 -6.70 14.32 -4.10
N ARG A 62 -5.37 14.31 -3.98
CA ARG A 62 -4.53 15.45 -4.37
C ARG A 62 -4.64 15.79 -5.86
N SER A 63 -4.67 14.79 -6.74
CA SER A 63 -4.86 15.03 -8.19
C SER A 63 -6.22 15.66 -8.51
N TYR A 64 -7.24 15.35 -7.71
CA TYR A 64 -8.56 15.96 -7.88
C TYR A 64 -8.58 17.40 -7.37
N GLU A 65 -8.00 17.66 -6.20
CA GLU A 65 -7.85 19.00 -5.63
C GLU A 65 -7.03 19.93 -6.52
N SER A 66 -6.00 19.41 -7.21
CA SER A 66 -5.22 20.17 -8.18
C SER A 66 -5.88 20.32 -9.55
N GLY A 67 -7.08 19.77 -9.76
CA GLY A 67 -7.81 19.82 -11.02
C GLY A 67 -7.21 18.97 -12.14
N MET A 68 -6.26 18.07 -11.84
CA MET A 68 -5.65 17.18 -12.83
C MET A 68 -6.56 16.02 -13.25
N ILE A 69 -7.57 15.70 -12.45
CA ILE A 69 -8.55 14.66 -12.76
C ILE A 69 -9.96 15.14 -12.45
N ASN A 70 -10.92 14.60 -13.18
CA ASN A 70 -12.34 14.91 -13.01
C ASN A 70 -13.01 14.00 -11.97
N PHE A 71 -14.24 14.35 -11.58
CA PHE A 71 -15.02 13.60 -10.58
C PHE A 71 -15.17 12.11 -10.92
N VAL A 72 -15.48 11.80 -12.19
CA VAL A 72 -15.68 10.41 -12.65
C VAL A 72 -14.38 9.60 -12.55
N GLU A 73 -13.24 10.21 -12.89
CA GLU A 73 -11.93 9.58 -12.79
C GLU A 73 -11.53 9.35 -11.34
N ARG A 74 -11.75 10.34 -10.46
CA ARG A 74 -11.56 10.18 -9.01
C ARG A 74 -12.38 9.00 -8.48
N TRP A 75 -13.67 8.96 -8.81
CA TRP A 75 -14.56 7.90 -8.37
C TRP A 75 -14.10 6.53 -8.87
N SER A 76 -13.78 6.40 -10.15
CA SER A 76 -13.31 5.15 -10.76
C SER A 76 -12.03 4.65 -10.07
N LYS A 77 -11.04 5.53 -9.89
CA LYS A 77 -9.78 5.20 -9.20
C LYS A 77 -10.00 4.80 -7.74
N LYS A 78 -10.84 5.53 -6.99
CA LYS A 78 -11.19 5.15 -5.60
C LYS A 78 -11.89 3.80 -5.52
N LYS A 79 -12.77 3.48 -6.48
CA LYS A 79 -13.43 2.17 -6.55
C LYS A 79 -12.45 1.03 -6.86
N ALA A 80 -11.45 1.26 -7.72
CA ALA A 80 -10.40 0.26 -7.95
C ALA A 80 -9.61 -0.04 -6.65
N ILE A 81 -9.19 1.00 -5.93
CA ILE A 81 -8.49 0.87 -4.65
C ILE A 81 -9.36 0.13 -3.61
N ASP A 82 -10.65 0.44 -3.52
CA ASP A 82 -11.57 -0.25 -2.60
C ASP A 82 -11.71 -1.75 -2.94
N ARG A 83 -11.77 -2.10 -4.22
CA ARG A 83 -11.79 -3.52 -4.65
C ARG A 83 -10.51 -4.24 -4.23
N GLU A 84 -9.35 -3.60 -4.33
CA GLU A 84 -8.08 -4.18 -3.86
C GLU A 84 -8.05 -4.36 -2.33
N LYS A 85 -8.59 -3.40 -1.57
CA LYS A 85 -8.75 -3.54 -0.11
C LYS A 85 -9.67 -4.73 0.25
N ASN A 86 -10.67 -5.02 -0.58
CA ASN A 86 -11.72 -6.02 -0.33
C ASN A 86 -11.47 -7.40 -0.96
N SER A 87 -10.62 -7.51 -1.99
CA SER A 87 -10.31 -8.77 -2.70
C SER A 87 -9.70 -9.84 -1.79
N GLY A 88 -9.01 -9.43 -0.71
CA GLY A 88 -8.48 -10.32 0.33
C GLY A 88 -9.53 -10.96 1.26
N LYS A 89 -10.80 -10.52 1.23
CA LYS A 89 -11.88 -11.05 2.08
C LYS A 89 -12.82 -12.01 1.34
N ALA A 90 -13.06 -11.82 0.05
CA ALA A 90 -14.08 -12.57 -0.70
C ALA A 90 -13.68 -14.01 -1.09
N SER A 91 -12.38 -14.30 -1.28
CA SER A 91 -11.91 -15.61 -1.73
C SER A 91 -11.97 -16.71 -0.66
N ARG A 92 -11.94 -16.35 0.63
CA ARG A 92 -11.82 -17.32 1.74
C ARG A 92 -13.14 -17.95 2.18
N PHE A 93 -14.28 -17.29 1.95
CA PHE A 93 -15.59 -17.78 2.42
C PHE A 93 -16.35 -18.64 1.40
N LYS A 94 -16.19 -18.41 0.09
CA LYS A 94 -16.91 -19.20 -0.92
C LYS A 94 -16.38 -20.62 -1.09
N TRP A 95 -15.06 -20.85 -1.03
CA TRP A 95 -14.50 -22.20 -1.23
C TRP A 95 -14.63 -23.14 -0.03
N ARG A 96 -14.80 -22.62 1.20
CA ARG A 96 -14.93 -23.44 2.42
C ARG A 96 -16.35 -23.99 2.63
N LEU A 97 -17.37 -23.28 2.14
CA LEU A 97 -18.78 -23.73 2.18
C LEU A 97 -19.11 -24.71 1.04
N LEU A 98 -18.47 -24.57 -0.13
CA LEU A 98 -18.67 -25.48 -1.27
C LEU A 98 -18.00 -26.85 -1.07
N ARG A 99 -16.94 -26.96 -0.26
CA ARG A 99 -16.22 -28.24 -0.03
C ARG A 99 -16.82 -29.14 1.06
N ARG A 100 -17.76 -28.64 1.87
CA ARG A 100 -18.44 -29.43 2.94
C ARG A 100 -19.70 -30.14 2.45
N LYS A 101 -20.27 -29.71 1.31
CA LYS A 101 -21.57 -30.21 0.83
C LYS A 101 -21.46 -31.37 -0.16
N THR A 102 -20.25 -31.83 -0.50
CA THR A 102 -20.01 -32.86 -1.52
C THR A 102 -19.41 -34.16 -0.97
N LYS A 103 -19.35 -34.35 0.36
CA LYS A 103 -18.82 -35.58 1.00
C LYS A 103 -19.89 -36.49 1.61
N HIS A 104 -21.17 -36.18 1.48
CA HIS A 104 -22.30 -37.00 1.95
C HIS A 104 -23.37 -37.07 0.85
N SER A 105 -23.05 -37.74 -0.25
CA SER A 105 -24.02 -38.36 -1.15
C SER A 105 -23.37 -39.51 -1.89
#